data_AF-A0A4V5RKY9-F1
#
_entry.id   AF-A0A4V5RKY9-F1
#
_cell.length_a   1.000
_cell.length_b   1.000
_cell.length_c   1.000
_cell.angle_alpha   90.00
_cell.angle_beta   90.00
_cell.angle_gamma   90.00
#
_symmetry.space_group_name_H-M   'P 1'
#
loop_
_entity.id
_entity.type
_entity.pdbx_description
1 polymer ?
#
loop_
_entity_poly.entity_id
_entity_poly.type
_entity_poly.pdbx_seq_one_letter_code
_entity_poly.pdbx_strand_id
1 'polypeptide(L)'
;VSMGIAGSVVNPEFFQKYLGMRNEYVDMTEIKRRLDREVYDKKEFELARAWVRDWCKEGKDYNGTPFTEERKAEDWDTVIKMTMIMRDLMP
;
A
#
# COMPACT_ATOMS: atom_id res chain seq x y z
N VAL A 1 -6.39 11.29 -8.59
CA VAL A 1 -7.41 10.74 -9.52
C VAL A 1 -6.91 9.42 -10.07
N SER A 2 -7.77 8.40 -10.16
CA SER A 2 -7.46 7.08 -10.74
C SER A 2 -8.31 6.88 -11.99
N MET A 3 -7.65 6.74 -13.15
CA MET A 3 -8.29 6.39 -14.45
C MET A 3 -9.52 7.26 -14.82
N GLY A 4 -9.55 8.54 -14.44
CA GLY A 4 -10.68 9.42 -14.74
C GLY A 4 -11.97 9.10 -13.97
N ILE A 5 -11.91 8.25 -12.95
CA ILE A 5 -13.07 7.90 -12.13
C ILE A 5 -13.50 9.12 -11.32
N ALA A 6 -14.75 9.55 -11.50
CA ALA A 6 -15.30 10.75 -10.86
C ALA A 6 -15.14 10.76 -9.33
N GLY A 7 -15.43 9.63 -8.67
CA GLY A 7 -15.28 9.51 -7.21
C GLY A 7 -13.83 9.59 -6.69
N SER A 8 -12.83 9.50 -7.56
CA SER A 8 -11.41 9.66 -7.21
C SER A 8 -10.91 11.12 -7.35
N VAL A 9 -11.80 12.03 -7.77
CA VAL A 9 -11.59 13.48 -7.66
C VAL A 9 -12.14 13.91 -6.30
N VAL A 10 -11.24 14.07 -5.33
CA VAL A 10 -11.62 14.46 -3.96
C VAL A 10 -12.25 15.85 -3.99
N ASN A 11 -13.45 15.99 -3.42
CA ASN A 11 -14.14 17.27 -3.26
C ASN A 11 -14.00 17.77 -1.80
N PRO A 12 -13.08 18.71 -1.51
CA PRO A 12 -12.83 19.16 -0.14
C PRO A 12 -14.05 19.83 0.52
N GLU A 13 -14.87 20.53 -0.27
CA GLU A 13 -16.04 21.23 0.24
C GLU A 13 -17.08 20.27 0.81
N PHE A 14 -17.25 19.10 0.18
CA PHE A 14 -18.12 18.05 0.69
C PHE A 14 -17.64 17.58 2.08
N PHE A 15 -16.36 17.21 2.21
CA PHE A 15 -15.80 16.71 3.47
C PHE A 15 -15.86 17.77 4.57
N GLN A 16 -15.53 19.03 4.26
CA GLN A 16 -15.54 20.10 5.25
C GLN A 16 -16.96 20.48 5.70
N LYS A 17 -17.89 20.71 4.76
CA LYS A 17 -19.22 21.25 5.09
C LYS A 17 -20.17 20.19 5.63
N TYR A 18 -20.11 18.97 5.12
CA TYR A 18 -21.05 17.92 5.50
C TYR A 18 -20.52 17.01 6.60
N LEU A 19 -19.20 16.79 6.66
CA LEU A 19 -18.60 15.83 7.59
C LEU A 19 -17.72 16.50 8.67
N GLY A 20 -17.41 17.80 8.54
CA GLY A 20 -16.48 18.49 9.44
C GLY A 20 -15.05 17.94 9.36
N MET A 21 -14.69 17.29 8.24
CA MET A 21 -13.39 16.64 8.06
C MET A 21 -12.41 17.54 7.30
N ARG A 22 -11.11 17.27 7.47
CA ARG A 22 -10.03 17.87 6.66
C ARG A 22 -9.60 16.87 5.58
N ASN A 23 -9.02 17.38 4.50
CA ASN A 23 -8.44 16.57 3.43
C ASN A 23 -6.94 16.83 3.34
N GLU A 24 -6.15 15.78 3.52
CA GLU A 24 -4.71 15.78 3.32
C GLU A 24 -4.36 15.09 1.99
N TYR A 25 -3.26 15.52 1.38
CA TYR A 25 -2.83 15.03 0.07
C TYR A 25 -1.36 14.65 0.10
N VAL A 26 -1.09 13.41 -0.29
CA VAL A 26 0.27 12.88 -0.44
C VAL A 26 0.34 12.16 -1.78
N ASP A 27 1.36 12.47 -2.57
CA ASP A 27 1.60 11.81 -3.85
C ASP A 27 2.18 10.39 -3.66
N MET A 28 1.94 9.48 -4.61
CA MET A 28 2.45 8.10 -4.54
C MET A 28 3.99 8.02 -4.50
N THR A 29 4.68 9.07 -4.94
CA THR A 29 6.14 9.19 -4.79
C THR A 29 6.60 9.14 -3.33
N GLU A 30 5.77 9.51 -2.34
CA GLU A 30 6.12 9.38 -0.93
C GLU A 30 6.18 7.90 -0.50
N ILE A 31 5.26 7.06 -0.99
CA ILE A 31 5.29 5.61 -0.75
C ILE A 31 6.57 5.04 -1.33
N LYS A 32 6.89 5.41 -2.59
CA LYS A 32 8.13 4.99 -3.24
C LYS A 32 9.36 5.47 -2.47
N ARG A 33 9.39 6.73 -2.01
CA ARG A 33 10.50 7.28 -1.22
C ARG A 33 10.71 6.48 0.06
N ARG A 34 9.64 6.12 0.78
CA ARG A 34 9.72 5.33 2.01
C ARG A 34 10.16 3.88 1.74
N LEU A 35 9.76 3.27 0.63
CA LEU A 35 10.27 1.97 0.19
C LEU A 35 11.78 2.04 -0.10
N ASP A 36 12.20 2.96 -0.98
CA ASP A 36 13.60 3.08 -1.43
C ASP A 36 14.56 3.45 -0.29
N ARG A 37 14.10 4.31 0.65
CA ARG A 37 14.91 4.81 1.77
C ARG A 37 14.66 4.05 3.08
N GLU A 38 13.94 2.94 3.01
CA GLU A 38 13.63 2.08 4.16
C GLU A 38 13.02 2.82 5.37
N VAL A 39 12.07 3.72 5.10
CA VAL A 39 11.37 4.52 6.12
C VAL A 39 10.10 3.77 6.55
N TYR A 40 10.31 2.76 7.38
CA TYR A 40 9.30 1.93 8.07
C TYR A 40 10.00 1.18 9.21
N ASP A 41 9.26 0.62 10.16
CA ASP A 41 9.87 -0.22 11.21
C ASP A 41 10.33 -1.57 10.64
N LYS A 42 11.64 -1.76 10.52
CA LYS A 42 12.23 -3.00 10.00
C LYS A 42 11.94 -4.23 10.88
N LYS A 43 11.81 -4.06 12.20
CA LYS A 43 11.49 -5.17 13.11
C LYS A 43 10.06 -5.63 12.93
N GLU A 44 9.15 -4.67 12.80
CA GLU A 44 7.76 -4.97 12.49
C GLU A 44 7.63 -5.65 11.13
N PHE A 45 8.38 -5.21 10.12
CA PHE A 45 8.37 -5.84 8.80
C PHE A 45 8.72 -7.34 8.87
N GLU A 46 9.76 -7.74 9.61
CA GLU A 46 10.12 -9.16 9.75
C GLU A 46 9.02 -9.97 10.46
N LEU A 47 8.36 -9.40 11.48
CA LEU A 47 7.22 -10.03 12.15
C LEU A 47 6.03 -10.18 11.20
N ALA A 48 5.69 -9.13 10.46
CA ALA A 48 4.60 -9.12 9.49
C ALA A 48 4.86 -10.11 8.36
N ARG A 49 6.10 -10.17 7.86
CA ARG A 49 6.53 -11.11 6.82
C ARG A 49 6.39 -12.57 7.27
N ALA A 50 6.82 -12.89 8.48
CA ALA A 50 6.63 -14.23 9.04
C ALA A 50 5.14 -14.57 9.18
N TRP A 51 4.34 -13.63 9.68
CA TRP A 51 2.89 -13.82 9.81
C TRP A 51 2.20 -14.03 8.45
N VAL A 52 2.53 -13.22 7.44
CA VAL A 52 1.96 -13.36 6.09
C VAL A 52 2.29 -14.70 5.49
N ARG A 53 3.53 -15.18 5.63
CA ARG A 53 3.93 -16.51 5.14
C ARG A 53 3.10 -17.63 5.79
N ASP A 54 2.79 -17.51 7.08
CA ASP A 54 2.10 -18.56 7.83
C ASP A 54 0.57 -18.54 7.58
N TRP A 55 -0.02 -17.37 7.29
CA TRP A 55 -1.47 -17.18 7.26
C TRP A 55 -2.06 -16.78 5.90
N CYS A 56 -1.30 -16.10 5.05
CA CYS A 56 -1.76 -15.69 3.72
C CYS A 56 -1.42 -16.76 2.68
N LYS A 57 -2.40 -17.58 2.34
CA LYS A 57 -2.24 -18.61 1.30
C LYS A 57 -2.31 -17.97 -0.08
N GLU A 58 -1.21 -18.03 -0.84
CA GLU A 58 -1.18 -17.57 -2.23
C GLU A 58 -2.19 -18.36 -3.07
N GLY A 59 -2.98 -17.65 -3.86
CA GLY A 59 -4.00 -18.22 -4.74
C GLY A 59 -3.40 -18.84 -6.01
N LYS A 60 -4.26 -19.44 -6.82
CA LYS A 60 -3.85 -19.91 -8.16
C LYS A 60 -3.51 -18.71 -9.05
N ASP A 61 -2.37 -18.77 -9.73
CA ASP A 61 -1.99 -17.80 -10.76
C ASP A 61 -2.74 -18.10 -12.07
N TYR A 62 -3.35 -17.07 -12.65
CA TYR A 62 -4.11 -17.14 -13.92
C TYR A 62 -3.40 -16.41 -15.06
N ASN A 63 -2.22 -15.84 -14.84
CA ASN A 63 -1.45 -15.17 -15.88
C ASN A 63 -0.98 -16.19 -16.93
N GLY A 64 -0.99 -15.79 -18.21
CA GLY A 64 -0.48 -16.64 -19.30
C GLY A 64 1.00 -16.98 -19.15
N THR A 65 1.77 -16.08 -18.55
CA THR A 65 3.15 -16.29 -18.13
C THR A 65 3.25 -15.94 -16.64
N PRO A 66 3.47 -16.92 -15.75
CA PRO A 66 3.63 -16.64 -14.33
C PRO A 66 4.97 -15.94 -14.07
N PHE A 67 5.00 -15.11 -13.02
CA PHE A 67 6.27 -14.58 -12.50
C PHE A 67 7.10 -15.68 -11.84
N THR A 68 8.40 -15.46 -11.73
CA THR A 68 9.28 -16.35 -10.97
C THR A 68 8.97 -16.26 -9.47
N GLU A 69 9.30 -17.31 -8.73
CA GLU A 69 9.07 -17.35 -7.28
C GLU A 69 9.88 -16.26 -6.55
N GLU A 70 11.08 -15.92 -7.03
CA GLU A 70 11.88 -14.83 -6.49
C GLU A 70 11.16 -13.49 -6.69
N ARG A 71 10.60 -13.26 -7.89
CA ARG A 71 9.86 -12.03 -8.17
C ARG A 71 8.61 -11.92 -7.31
N LYS A 72 7.89 -13.02 -7.12
CA LYS A 72 6.72 -13.06 -6.23
C LYS A 72 7.09 -12.80 -4.78
N ALA A 73 8.21 -13.33 -4.30
CA ALA A 73 8.71 -13.05 -2.95
C ALA A 73 9.04 -11.56 -2.77
N GLU A 74 9.65 -10.91 -3.77
CA GLU A 74 9.87 -9.45 -3.76
C GLU A 74 8.55 -8.67 -3.75
N ASP A 75 7.55 -9.12 -4.53
CA ASP A 75 6.24 -8.48 -4.56
C ASP A 75 5.53 -8.62 -3.20
N TRP A 76 5.62 -9.80 -2.54
CA TRP A 76 5.14 -10.01 -1.18
C TRP A 76 5.80 -9.05 -0.18
N ASP A 77 7.13 -8.93 -0.21
CA ASP A 77 7.85 -8.01 0.67
C ASP A 77 7.43 -6.55 0.40
N THR A 78 7.21 -6.20 -0.87
CA THR A 78 6.79 -4.86 -1.28
C THR A 78 5.38 -4.54 -0.79
N VAL A 79 4.39 -5.43 -0.97
CA VAL A 79 3.01 -5.16 -0.54
C VAL A 79 2.89 -5.07 0.97
N ILE A 80 3.65 -5.87 1.73
CA ILE A 80 3.69 -5.77 3.20
C ILE A 80 4.23 -4.40 3.63
N LYS A 81 5.35 -3.97 3.06
CA LYS A 81 5.92 -2.64 3.35
C LYS A 81 4.97 -1.52 2.95
N MET A 82 4.29 -1.65 1.80
CA MET A 82 3.26 -0.68 1.38
C MET A 82 2.11 -0.62 2.39
N THR A 83 1.64 -1.75 2.92
CA THR A 83 0.62 -1.78 3.97
C THR A 83 1.06 -1.01 5.21
N MET A 84 2.30 -1.25 5.68
CA MET A 84 2.86 -0.55 6.84
C MET A 84 3.00 0.96 6.58
N ILE A 85 3.60 1.34 5.45
CA ILE A 85 3.81 2.74 5.06
C ILE A 85 2.47 3.49 4.99
N MET A 86 1.45 2.88 4.39
CA MET A 86 0.14 3.51 4.29
C MET A 86 -0.51 3.70 5.66
N ARG A 87 -0.41 2.71 6.55
CA ARG A 87 -0.87 2.85 7.94
C ARG A 87 -0.13 4.00 8.65
N ASP A 88 1.18 4.10 8.48
CA ASP A 88 1.99 5.16 9.10
C ASP A 88 1.74 6.56 8.50
N LEU A 89 1.09 6.64 7.34
CA LEU A 89 0.65 7.89 6.70
C LEU A 89 -0.78 8.30 7.10
N MET A 90 -1.56 7.40 7.68
CA MET A 90 -2.93 7.70 8.11
C MET A 90 -2.90 8.51 9.42
N PRO A 91 -3.61 9.65 9.48
CA PRO A 91 -3.72 10.47 10.68
C PRO A 91 -4.67 9.90 11.73
#